data_AF-A0A1Q3GP84-F1
#
_entry.id   AF-A0A1Q3GP84-F1
#
_cell.length_a   1.000
_cell.length_b   1.000
_cell.length_c   1.000
_cell.angle_alpha   90.00
_cell.angle_beta   90.00
_cell.angle_gamma   90.00
#
_symmetry.space_group_name_H-M   'P 1'
#
loop_
_entity.id
_entity.type
_entity.pdbx_description
1 polymer ?
#
loop_
_entity_poly.entity_id
_entity_poly.type
_entity_poly.pdbx_seq_one_letter_code
_entity_poly.pdbx_strand_id
1 'polypeptide(L)'
;MKKLIITYVILTLALLVGCFQLKSGHFNHPYPNIIEYLASSLLLLFTLVWIIWKKHRKQKLISGGVAILSLFLVINLLNYLYEWHPIALKLPLSSSQSVKVSHTPYQWPTANLATLGYDTATWDVYFQKLKDWKRLRGLLVIQDDHIIVEKYFKGTQSTDAFNVHSVTKTVTSALTGIAIDQKKIASDETPVSKFFPEYAAGFTTKQKQLKVKHLLAMRGGFAGWDGYQTAKKSLVKEGINKQPGTFFKYYTGASNILSAIVTKTTQQSTKAFAQKHLFEPLGIQNAFWRNQAGYYCGGGESYYTPRDLARIGQLYLHGGKLDNRQIVSADWVKKSLTNYTDSSKFFRKLGDYTEIGYGYNWWILDYKDHIIYTARGKGGQYLMLLPEKNAIVVVFQEWNLQKQFKKENGLLCDLLAIIYGNDQERLALQ
;
A
#
# COMPACT_ATOMS: atom_id res chain seq x y z
N MET A 1 -12.37 -49.50 9.03
CA MET A 1 -11.46 -48.65 8.22
C MET A 1 -12.21 -47.64 7.36
N LYS A 2 -13.08 -48.04 6.41
CA LYS A 2 -13.82 -47.11 5.52
C LYS A 2 -14.58 -45.99 6.25
N LYS A 3 -15.36 -46.31 7.29
CA LYS A 3 -16.12 -45.29 8.08
C LYS A 3 -15.21 -44.24 8.72
N LEU A 4 -14.08 -44.64 9.32
CA LEU A 4 -13.12 -43.72 9.93
C LEU A 4 -12.44 -42.81 8.88
N ILE A 5 -12.10 -43.34 7.71
CA ILE A 5 -11.51 -42.54 6.62
C ILE A 5 -12.51 -41.48 6.13
N ILE A 6 -13.77 -41.87 5.96
CA ILE A 6 -14.84 -40.95 5.57
C ILE A 6 -15.01 -39.83 6.63
N THR A 7 -15.06 -40.19 7.92
CA THR A 7 -15.16 -39.20 9.01
C THR A 7 -13.97 -38.24 9.02
N TYR A 8 -12.75 -38.74 8.81
CA TYR A 8 -11.56 -37.89 8.73
C TYR A 8 -11.61 -36.89 7.56
N VAL A 9 -12.02 -37.35 6.37
CA VAL A 9 -12.16 -36.48 5.19
C VAL A 9 -13.20 -35.40 5.42
N ILE A 10 -14.36 -35.74 6.00
CA ILE A 10 -15.42 -34.77 6.31
C ILE A 10 -14.94 -33.72 7.31
N LEU A 11 -14.30 -34.14 8.41
CA LEU A 11 -13.78 -33.21 9.42
C LEU A 11 -12.69 -32.30 8.85
N THR A 12 -11.80 -32.86 8.02
CA THR A 12 -10.74 -32.08 7.35
C THR A 12 -11.33 -31.03 6.42
N LEU A 13 -12.32 -31.40 5.60
CA LEU A 13 -13.01 -30.45 4.71
C LEU A 13 -13.76 -29.37 5.50
N ALA A 14 -14.45 -29.74 6.58
CA ALA A 14 -15.15 -28.77 7.44
C ALA A 14 -14.18 -27.78 8.10
N LEU A 15 -13.03 -28.27 8.60
CA LEU A 15 -11.96 -27.44 9.14
C LEU A 15 -11.39 -26.51 8.07
N LEU A 16 -11.10 -27.02 6.87
CA LEU A 16 -10.59 -26.20 5.75
C LEU A 16 -11.58 -25.09 5.37
N VAL A 17 -12.87 -25.40 5.28
CA VAL A 17 -13.93 -24.41 4.99
C VAL A 17 -14.04 -23.37 6.11
N GLY A 18 -14.05 -23.81 7.38
CA GLY A 18 -14.09 -22.89 8.53
C GLY A 18 -12.87 -21.98 8.58
N CYS A 19 -11.68 -22.50 8.29
CA CYS A 19 -10.44 -21.71 8.22
C CYS A 19 -10.45 -20.75 7.05
N PHE A 20 -10.97 -21.16 5.88
CA PHE A 20 -11.16 -20.28 4.73
C PHE A 20 -12.10 -19.11 5.09
N GLN A 21 -13.23 -19.39 5.73
CA GLN A 21 -14.18 -18.35 6.15
C GLN A 21 -13.57 -17.41 7.20
N LEU A 22 -12.87 -17.94 8.19
CA LEU A 22 -12.18 -17.14 9.21
C LEU A 22 -11.05 -16.29 8.62
N LYS A 23 -10.18 -16.88 7.78
CA LYS A 23 -9.07 -16.19 7.11
C LYS A 23 -9.60 -15.12 6.18
N SER A 24 -10.58 -15.41 5.33
CA SER A 24 -11.18 -14.39 4.44
C SER A 24 -11.78 -13.20 5.22
N GLY A 25 -12.35 -13.46 6.41
CA GLY A 25 -12.85 -12.41 7.31
C GLY A 25 -11.77 -11.61 8.04
N HIS A 26 -10.64 -12.23 8.40
CA HIS A 26 -9.60 -11.65 9.27
C HIS A 26 -8.24 -11.44 8.58
N PHE A 27 -8.18 -11.56 7.26
CA PHE A 27 -6.94 -11.48 6.48
C PHE A 27 -6.14 -10.17 6.66
N ASN A 28 -6.77 -9.10 7.15
CA ASN A 28 -6.16 -7.78 7.32
C ASN A 28 -5.44 -7.60 8.67
N HIS A 29 -5.47 -8.63 9.52
CA HIS A 29 -4.70 -8.64 10.75
C HIS A 29 -3.22 -8.92 10.46
N PRO A 30 -2.29 -8.45 11.32
CA PRO A 30 -0.84 -8.65 11.15
C PRO A 30 -0.38 -10.11 11.07
N TYR A 31 -1.25 -11.05 11.45
CA TYR A 31 -0.99 -12.48 11.45
C TYR A 31 -2.12 -13.24 10.73
N PRO A 32 -2.30 -13.04 9.40
CA PRO A 32 -3.35 -13.74 8.66
C PRO A 32 -3.16 -15.26 8.68
N ASN A 33 -1.94 -15.71 8.98
CA ASN A 33 -1.54 -17.10 9.01
C ASN A 33 -1.79 -17.76 10.37
N ILE A 34 -2.13 -17.03 11.45
CA ILE A 34 -2.33 -17.66 12.77
C ILE A 34 -3.47 -18.68 12.74
N ILE A 35 -4.51 -18.40 11.95
CA ILE A 35 -5.64 -19.31 11.72
C ILE A 35 -5.17 -20.55 10.94
N GLU A 36 -4.29 -20.38 9.94
CA GLU A 36 -3.72 -21.50 9.18
C GLU A 36 -2.77 -22.36 10.03
N TYR A 37 -1.97 -21.73 10.90
CA TYR A 37 -1.13 -22.45 11.86
C TYR A 37 -1.98 -23.18 12.89
N LEU A 38 -3.01 -22.56 13.45
CA LEU A 38 -3.93 -23.22 14.39
C LEU A 38 -4.65 -24.40 13.72
N ALA A 39 -5.13 -24.23 12.50
CA ALA A 39 -5.75 -25.30 11.72
C ALA A 39 -4.78 -26.45 11.43
N SER A 40 -3.56 -26.12 11.01
CA SER A 40 -2.50 -27.09 10.74
C SER A 40 -2.08 -27.81 12.02
N SER A 41 -1.96 -27.09 13.13
CA SER A 41 -1.67 -27.65 14.46
C SER A 41 -2.78 -28.58 14.94
N LEU A 42 -4.05 -28.23 14.75
CA LEU A 42 -5.19 -29.10 15.10
C LEU A 42 -5.23 -30.36 14.24
N LEU A 43 -4.94 -30.26 12.94
CA LEU A 43 -4.89 -31.41 12.03
C LEU A 43 -3.69 -32.33 12.36
N LEU A 44 -2.53 -31.74 12.69
CA LEU A 44 -1.36 -32.45 13.19
C LEU A 44 -1.64 -33.15 14.52
N LEU A 45 -2.37 -32.50 15.43
CA LEU A 45 -2.80 -33.08 16.70
C LEU A 45 -3.75 -34.26 16.49
N PHE A 46 -4.70 -34.14 15.55
CA PHE A 46 -5.59 -35.23 15.16
C PHE A 46 -4.80 -36.41 14.55
N THR A 47 -3.79 -36.11 13.73
CA THR A 47 -2.89 -37.11 13.13
C THR A 47 -2.03 -37.80 14.20
N LEU A 48 -1.54 -37.06 15.20
CA LEU A 48 -0.81 -37.58 16.36
C LEU A 48 -1.67 -38.51 17.22
N VAL A 49 -2.91 -38.11 17.54
CA VAL A 49 -3.89 -38.96 18.25
C VAL A 49 -4.15 -40.25 17.48
N TRP A 50 -4.22 -40.17 16.14
CA TRP A 50 -4.41 -41.33 15.27
C TRP A 50 -3.16 -42.24 15.19
N ILE A 51 -1.95 -41.68 15.29
CA ILE A 51 -0.67 -42.42 15.38
C ILE A 51 -0.54 -43.18 16.72
N ILE A 52 -0.96 -42.60 17.84
CA ILE A 52 -0.84 -43.18 19.20
C ILE A 52 -1.71 -44.44 19.38
N TRP A 53 -2.74 -44.64 18.54
CA TRP A 53 -3.59 -45.83 18.62
C TRP A 53 -2.83 -47.10 18.17
N LYS A 54 -2.81 -48.15 18.99
CA LYS A 54 -1.77 -49.21 19.01
C LYS A 54 -1.51 -50.05 17.73
N LYS A 55 -2.37 -50.04 16.70
CA LYS A 55 -2.24 -50.95 15.53
C LYS A 55 -1.63 -50.26 14.28
N HIS A 56 -0.66 -50.90 13.60
CA HIS A 56 -0.10 -50.56 12.27
C HIS A 56 0.80 -49.30 12.13
N ARG A 57 1.88 -49.18 12.92
CA ARG A 57 2.81 -48.02 12.96
C ARG A 57 3.37 -47.52 11.61
N LYS A 58 3.80 -48.40 10.68
CA LYS A 58 4.40 -47.99 9.39
C LYS A 58 3.39 -47.33 8.44
N GLN A 59 2.21 -47.93 8.27
CA GLN A 59 1.13 -47.37 7.45
C GLN A 59 0.68 -46.01 7.97
N LYS A 60 0.74 -45.81 9.29
CA LYS A 60 0.35 -44.57 9.95
C LYS A 60 1.34 -43.42 9.76
N LEU A 61 2.64 -43.71 9.78
CA LEU A 61 3.68 -42.73 9.44
C LEU A 61 3.52 -42.24 8.00
N ILE A 62 3.26 -43.16 7.07
CA ILE A 62 3.06 -42.84 5.65
C ILE A 62 1.82 -41.94 5.49
N SER A 63 0.67 -42.34 6.05
CA SER A 63 -0.56 -41.53 5.88
C SER A 63 -0.49 -40.19 6.63
N GLY A 64 0.20 -40.12 7.77
CA GLY A 64 0.46 -38.85 8.46
C GLY A 64 1.35 -37.91 7.64
N GLY A 65 2.42 -38.45 7.04
CA GLY A 65 3.27 -37.69 6.11
C GLY A 65 2.50 -37.21 4.88
N VAL A 66 1.67 -38.07 4.28
CA VAL A 66 0.79 -37.72 3.16
C VAL A 66 -0.22 -36.65 3.54
N ALA A 67 -0.82 -36.71 4.73
CA ALA A 67 -1.75 -35.68 5.21
C ALA A 67 -1.07 -34.31 5.38
N ILE A 68 0.14 -34.27 5.95
CA ILE A 68 0.94 -33.05 6.10
C ILE A 68 1.26 -32.46 4.71
N LEU A 69 1.78 -33.28 3.80
CA LEU A 69 2.10 -32.84 2.44
C LEU A 69 0.86 -32.33 1.69
N SER A 70 -0.27 -33.03 1.82
CA SER A 70 -1.54 -32.65 1.18
C SER A 70 -2.06 -31.33 1.74
N LEU A 71 -1.96 -31.11 3.05
CA LEU A 71 -2.32 -29.85 3.68
C LEU A 71 -1.43 -28.70 3.19
N PHE A 72 -0.11 -28.91 3.15
CA PHE A 72 0.82 -27.93 2.59
C PHE A 72 0.47 -27.61 1.13
N LEU A 73 0.18 -28.62 0.31
CA LEU A 73 -0.19 -28.42 -1.09
C LEU A 73 -1.51 -27.63 -1.20
N VAL A 74 -2.54 -27.98 -0.43
CA VAL A 74 -3.84 -27.29 -0.43
C VAL A 74 -3.70 -25.85 0.03
N ILE A 75 -2.97 -25.58 1.12
CA ILE A 75 -2.74 -24.21 1.60
C ILE A 75 -2.00 -23.40 0.52
N ASN A 76 -0.93 -23.94 -0.08
CA ASN A 76 -0.21 -23.23 -1.13
C ASN A 76 -1.07 -23.01 -2.38
N LEU A 77 -1.86 -24.02 -2.79
CA LEU A 77 -2.78 -23.91 -3.91
C LEU A 77 -3.87 -22.86 -3.66
N LEU A 78 -4.45 -22.82 -2.45
CA LEU A 78 -5.44 -21.80 -2.09
C LEU A 78 -4.80 -20.41 -2.06
N ASN A 79 -3.59 -20.25 -1.52
CA ASN A 79 -2.91 -18.96 -1.55
C ASN A 79 -2.60 -18.50 -2.98
N TYR A 80 -2.22 -19.43 -3.86
CA TYR A 80 -2.03 -19.16 -5.29
C TYR A 80 -3.34 -18.76 -5.98
N LEU A 81 -4.40 -19.58 -5.84
CA LEU A 81 -5.68 -19.37 -6.52
C LEU A 81 -6.42 -18.11 -6.04
N TYR A 82 -6.33 -17.79 -4.76
CA TYR A 82 -7.05 -16.66 -4.17
C TYR A 82 -6.19 -15.41 -4.03
N GLU A 83 -4.94 -15.44 -4.52
CA GLU A 83 -3.96 -14.37 -4.35
C GLU A 83 -3.90 -13.91 -2.88
N TRP A 84 -3.91 -14.85 -1.94
CA TRP A 84 -3.72 -14.53 -0.52
C TRP A 84 -2.21 -14.41 -0.28
N HIS A 85 -1.78 -13.30 0.32
CA HIS A 85 -0.39 -12.88 0.62
C HIS A 85 0.64 -14.00 0.37
N PRO A 86 1.69 -13.76 -0.43
CA PRO A 86 2.77 -14.72 -0.56
C PRO A 86 3.30 -15.09 0.83
N ILE A 87 3.19 -16.37 1.18
CA ILE A 87 3.61 -16.84 2.51
C ILE A 87 5.14 -16.76 2.56
N ALA A 88 5.67 -15.76 3.26
CA ALA A 88 7.07 -15.77 3.67
C ALA A 88 7.21 -16.66 4.92
N LEU A 89 7.33 -17.98 4.73
CA LEU A 89 7.68 -18.94 5.80
C LEU A 89 9.18 -18.87 6.18
N LYS A 90 9.84 -17.71 6.03
CA LYS A 90 11.24 -17.59 6.42
C LYS A 90 11.30 -17.51 7.94
N LEU A 91 11.86 -18.56 8.56
CA LEU A 91 12.23 -18.54 9.97
C LEU A 91 13.50 -17.69 10.15
N PRO A 92 13.60 -16.87 11.21
CA PRO A 92 12.54 -16.58 12.17
C PRO A 92 11.38 -15.81 11.49
N LEU A 93 10.13 -16.07 11.92
CA LEU A 93 8.90 -15.39 11.44
C LEU A 93 8.90 -13.85 11.66
N SER A 94 10.03 -13.29 12.05
CA SER A 94 10.39 -11.87 12.11
C SER A 94 11.05 -11.34 10.84
N SER A 95 11.20 -12.17 9.80
CA SER A 95 11.65 -11.71 8.48
C SER A 95 10.64 -10.72 7.89
N SER A 96 11.17 -9.70 7.22
CA SER A 96 10.38 -8.66 6.56
C SER A 96 9.29 -9.27 5.68
N GLN A 97 8.04 -8.81 5.80
CA GLN A 97 6.92 -9.22 4.92
C GLN A 97 7.06 -8.64 3.50
N SER A 98 8.28 -8.65 2.96
CA SER A 98 8.59 -8.25 1.60
C SER A 98 8.56 -9.44 0.64
N VAL A 99 8.37 -9.12 -0.64
CA VAL A 99 8.36 -10.07 -1.74
C VAL A 99 9.49 -9.68 -2.67
N LYS A 100 10.39 -10.62 -2.97
CA LYS A 100 11.44 -10.37 -3.96
C LYS A 100 10.82 -10.27 -5.35
N VAL A 101 11.09 -9.17 -6.05
CA VAL A 101 10.73 -9.05 -7.46
C VAL A 101 11.73 -9.82 -8.33
N SER A 102 11.27 -10.28 -9.49
CA SER A 102 12.08 -11.03 -10.46
C SER A 102 12.90 -10.15 -11.41
N HIS A 103 12.59 -8.85 -11.48
CA HIS A 103 13.27 -7.89 -12.35
C HIS A 103 14.25 -7.02 -11.57
N THR A 104 15.14 -6.34 -12.30
CA THR A 104 15.99 -5.30 -11.74
C THR A 104 15.21 -3.99 -11.68
N PRO A 105 14.97 -3.41 -10.48
CA PRO A 105 14.29 -2.12 -10.36
C PRO A 105 15.03 -1.02 -11.13
N TYR A 106 14.33 0.07 -11.47
CA TYR A 106 14.88 1.16 -12.26
C TYR A 106 16.25 1.64 -11.74
N GLN A 107 17.20 1.88 -12.64
CA GLN A 107 18.55 2.30 -12.30
C GLN A 107 18.69 3.81 -12.47
N TRP A 108 18.81 4.52 -11.35
CA TRP A 108 19.19 5.94 -11.36
C TRP A 108 20.70 6.10 -11.32
N PRO A 109 21.23 7.20 -11.87
CA PRO A 109 22.58 7.62 -11.55
C PRO A 109 22.67 7.96 -10.05
N THR A 110 23.87 7.84 -9.49
CA THR A 110 24.16 8.17 -8.09
C THR A 110 24.98 9.45 -8.03
N ALA A 111 24.66 10.35 -7.12
CA ALA A 111 25.45 11.54 -6.84
C ALA A 111 26.09 11.46 -5.46
N ASN A 112 27.28 12.03 -5.31
CA ASN A 112 27.94 12.11 -4.02
C ASN A 112 27.34 13.27 -3.20
N LEU A 113 27.10 13.03 -1.92
CA LEU A 113 26.57 14.05 -1.01
C LEU A 113 27.42 15.33 -1.00
N ALA A 114 28.74 15.21 -0.96
CA ALA A 114 29.66 16.35 -0.99
C ALA A 114 29.58 17.13 -2.30
N THR A 115 29.38 16.46 -3.44
CA THR A 115 29.21 17.15 -4.74
C THR A 115 27.91 17.95 -4.83
N LEU A 116 26.95 17.69 -3.94
CA LEU A 116 25.69 18.43 -3.82
C LEU A 116 25.72 19.48 -2.69
N GLY A 117 26.89 19.72 -2.09
CA GLY A 117 27.07 20.68 -1.00
C GLY A 117 26.66 20.16 0.38
N TYR A 118 26.39 18.86 0.54
CA TYR A 118 26.06 18.34 1.87
C TYR A 118 27.32 18.07 2.70
N ASP A 119 27.33 18.51 3.96
CA ASP A 119 28.26 18.03 4.97
C ASP A 119 28.08 16.53 5.21
N THR A 120 29.11 15.75 4.87
CA THR A 120 29.11 14.30 5.01
C THR A 120 29.12 13.87 6.48
N ALA A 121 29.70 14.65 7.39
CA ALA A 121 29.72 14.33 8.81
C ALA A 121 28.31 14.35 9.42
N THR A 122 27.50 15.34 9.04
CA THR A 122 26.08 15.42 9.43
C THR A 122 25.29 14.20 8.95
N TRP A 123 25.50 13.75 7.71
CA TRP A 123 24.87 12.53 7.19
C TRP A 123 25.35 11.27 7.90
N ASP A 124 26.63 11.17 8.23
CA ASP A 124 27.17 10.03 8.96
C ASP A 124 26.54 9.91 10.36
N VAL A 125 26.39 11.03 11.08
CA VAL A 125 25.66 11.06 12.36
C VAL A 125 24.22 10.59 12.17
N TYR A 126 23.53 11.06 11.15
CA TYR A 126 22.17 10.61 10.84
C TYR A 126 22.11 9.10 10.57
N PHE A 127 23.06 8.57 9.78
CA PHE A 127 23.12 7.13 9.50
C PHE A 127 23.40 6.28 10.74
N GLN A 128 24.15 6.79 11.72
CA GLN A 128 24.28 6.11 13.01
C GLN A 128 22.94 6.04 13.74
N LYS A 129 22.18 7.15 13.78
CA LYS A 129 20.84 7.17 14.41
C LYS A 129 19.87 6.18 13.77
N LEU A 130 19.97 5.94 12.45
CA LEU A 130 19.13 4.96 11.75
C LEU A 130 19.28 3.53 12.28
N LYS A 131 20.42 3.17 12.87
CA LYS A 131 20.64 1.83 13.44
C LYS A 131 19.64 1.51 14.57
N ASP A 132 19.19 2.54 15.28
CA ASP A 132 18.22 2.40 16.37
C ASP A 132 16.76 2.44 15.90
N TRP A 133 16.52 2.64 14.60
CA TRP A 133 15.20 2.56 13.99
C TRP A 133 14.85 1.10 13.70
N LYS A 134 14.42 0.38 14.73
CA LYS A 134 14.15 -1.09 14.68
C LYS A 134 13.25 -1.54 13.51
N ARG A 135 12.29 -0.69 13.13
CA ARG A 135 11.33 -0.95 12.05
C ARG A 135 11.85 -0.61 10.67
N LEU A 136 12.89 0.20 10.52
CA LEU A 136 13.36 0.63 9.20
C LEU A 136 13.78 -0.58 8.37
N ARG A 137 13.40 -0.56 7.09
CA ARG A 137 13.70 -1.59 6.10
C ARG A 137 14.38 -0.97 4.89
N GLY A 138 13.89 0.17 4.41
CA GLY A 138 14.52 0.92 3.33
C GLY A 138 14.42 2.42 3.56
N LEU A 139 15.49 3.13 3.24
CA LEU A 139 15.51 4.57 3.05
C LEU A 139 16.14 4.85 1.68
N LEU A 140 15.39 5.54 0.82
CA LEU A 140 15.85 6.01 -0.48
C LEU A 140 15.58 7.51 -0.55
N VAL A 141 16.60 8.29 -0.92
CA VAL A 141 16.50 9.71 -1.20
C VAL A 141 17.05 9.96 -2.60
N ILE A 142 16.21 10.51 -3.44
CA ILE A 142 16.57 11.00 -4.78
C ILE A 142 16.51 12.51 -4.73
N GLN A 143 17.50 13.17 -5.31
CA GLN A 143 17.52 14.62 -5.49
C GLN A 143 18.14 14.93 -6.84
N ASP A 144 17.52 15.85 -7.58
CA ASP A 144 17.99 16.24 -8.92
C ASP A 144 18.19 15.04 -9.85
N ASP A 145 17.24 14.10 -9.81
CA ASP A 145 17.26 12.82 -10.55
C ASP A 145 18.45 11.89 -10.26
N HIS A 146 19.13 12.08 -9.13
CA HIS A 146 20.21 11.20 -8.68
C HIS A 146 19.87 10.56 -7.33
N ILE A 147 20.25 9.30 -7.14
CA ILE A 147 20.26 8.69 -5.82
C ILE A 147 21.36 9.36 -5.01
N ILE A 148 20.99 9.95 -3.87
CA ILE A 148 21.95 10.54 -2.92
C ILE A 148 22.05 9.69 -1.64
N VAL A 149 21.01 8.94 -1.32
CA VAL A 149 21.00 7.97 -0.22
C VAL A 149 20.18 6.76 -0.66
N GLU A 150 20.75 5.57 -0.55
CA GLU A 150 20.03 4.31 -0.65
C GLU A 150 20.58 3.34 0.39
N LYS A 151 19.76 3.03 1.41
CA LYS A 151 20.15 2.16 2.51
C LYS A 151 19.05 1.16 2.83
N TYR A 152 19.46 -0.09 2.98
CA TYR A 152 18.59 -1.20 3.34
C TYR A 152 18.99 -1.79 4.68
N PHE A 153 17.99 -2.22 5.45
CA PHE A 153 18.16 -2.62 6.84
C PHE A 153 17.48 -3.96 7.11
N LYS A 154 18.03 -4.71 8.07
CA LYS A 154 17.46 -6.01 8.50
C LYS A 154 17.32 -7.03 7.35
N GLY A 155 18.32 -7.06 6.46
CA GLY A 155 18.46 -8.08 5.41
C GLY A 155 17.64 -7.81 4.14
N THR A 156 17.00 -6.66 4.03
CA THR A 156 16.27 -6.27 2.82
C THR A 156 17.21 -5.71 1.76
N GLN A 157 16.73 -5.61 0.53
CA GLN A 157 17.48 -5.21 -0.66
C GLN A 157 16.62 -4.32 -1.55
N SER A 158 17.22 -3.77 -2.61
CA SER A 158 16.51 -2.98 -3.62
C SER A 158 15.42 -3.75 -4.35
N THR A 159 15.56 -5.07 -4.44
CA THR A 159 14.61 -5.99 -5.07
C THR A 159 13.49 -6.45 -4.12
N ASP A 160 13.47 -6.01 -2.87
CA ASP A 160 12.40 -6.35 -1.94
C ASP A 160 11.23 -5.36 -2.08
N ALA A 161 10.07 -5.87 -2.51
CA ALA A 161 8.82 -5.12 -2.59
C ALA A 161 8.00 -5.26 -1.29
N PHE A 162 7.43 -4.16 -0.82
CA PHE A 162 6.71 -4.09 0.46
C PHE A 162 5.24 -3.74 0.24
N ASN A 163 4.36 -4.21 1.13
CA ASN A 163 2.99 -3.70 1.18
C ASN A 163 3.04 -2.20 1.52
N VAL A 164 2.67 -1.36 0.57
CA VAL A 164 2.69 0.10 0.77
C VAL A 164 1.42 0.62 1.43
N HIS A 165 0.45 -0.27 1.68
CA HIS A 165 -0.85 0.04 2.28
C HIS A 165 -1.46 1.29 1.64
N SER A 166 -1.83 2.31 2.42
CA SER A 166 -2.52 3.49 1.90
C SER A 166 -1.78 4.34 0.86
N VAL A 167 -0.49 4.09 0.59
CA VAL A 167 0.19 4.69 -0.58
C VAL A 167 -0.48 4.25 -1.90
N THR A 168 -1.11 3.07 -1.95
CA THR A 168 -1.90 2.59 -3.11
C THR A 168 -2.99 3.57 -3.56
N LYS A 169 -3.48 4.43 -2.67
CA LYS A 169 -4.49 5.45 -3.00
C LYS A 169 -3.97 6.47 -4.01
N THR A 170 -2.70 6.83 -3.90
CA THR A 170 -2.01 7.73 -4.83
C THR A 170 -1.89 7.11 -6.22
N VAL A 171 -1.57 5.81 -6.28
CA VAL A 171 -1.58 5.04 -7.54
C VAL A 171 -2.99 5.04 -8.14
N THR A 172 -4.01 4.73 -7.34
CA THR A 172 -5.41 4.74 -7.79
C THR A 172 -5.88 6.13 -8.26
N SER A 173 -5.37 7.20 -7.64
CA SER A 173 -5.61 8.59 -8.07
C SER A 173 -5.01 8.86 -9.44
N ALA A 174 -3.74 8.47 -9.66
CA ALA A 174 -3.09 8.60 -10.96
C ALA A 174 -3.86 7.84 -12.05
N LEU A 175 -4.30 6.60 -11.79
CA LEU A 175 -5.09 5.81 -12.74
C LEU A 175 -6.46 6.45 -13.05
N THR A 176 -7.08 7.09 -12.05
CA THR A 176 -8.32 7.84 -12.28
C THR A 176 -8.06 9.03 -13.20
N GLY A 177 -6.96 9.75 -13.00
CA GLY A 177 -6.52 10.84 -13.88
C GLY A 177 -6.28 10.38 -15.32
N ILE A 178 -5.52 9.30 -15.49
CA ILE A 178 -5.27 8.69 -16.81
C ILE A 178 -6.58 8.29 -17.49
N ALA A 179 -7.54 7.71 -16.75
CA ALA A 179 -8.84 7.36 -17.30
C ALA A 179 -9.67 8.61 -17.71
N ILE A 180 -9.51 9.73 -17.01
CA ILE A 180 -10.11 11.03 -17.38
C ILE A 180 -9.43 11.60 -18.63
N ASP A 181 -8.10 11.60 -18.68
CA ASP A 181 -7.31 12.07 -19.82
C ASP A 181 -7.68 11.28 -21.10
N GLN A 182 -7.88 9.96 -20.97
CA GLN A 182 -8.35 9.07 -22.04
C GLN A 182 -9.87 9.13 -22.32
N LYS A 183 -10.59 10.07 -21.69
CA LYS A 183 -12.04 10.26 -21.84
C LYS A 183 -12.89 9.04 -21.47
N LYS A 184 -12.36 8.09 -20.70
CA LYS A 184 -13.11 6.94 -20.14
C LYS A 184 -13.97 7.38 -18.95
N ILE A 185 -13.52 8.41 -18.24
CA ILE A 185 -14.30 9.14 -17.25
C ILE A 185 -14.43 10.58 -17.77
N ALA A 186 -15.65 11.13 -17.83
CA ALA A 186 -15.85 12.45 -18.44
C ALA A 186 -15.07 13.57 -17.73
N SER A 187 -15.12 13.56 -16.39
CA SER A 187 -14.34 14.45 -15.51
C SER A 187 -14.40 14.00 -14.05
N ASP A 188 -13.63 14.64 -13.18
CA ASP A 188 -13.71 14.51 -11.73
C ASP A 188 -15.03 15.07 -11.13
N GLU A 189 -15.81 15.82 -11.91
CA GLU A 189 -17.17 16.25 -11.55
C GLU A 189 -18.25 15.19 -11.81
N THR A 190 -17.89 14.07 -12.45
CA THR A 190 -18.86 13.03 -12.82
C THR A 190 -19.51 12.43 -11.56
N PRO A 191 -20.85 12.34 -11.48
CA PRO A 191 -21.54 11.66 -10.39
C PRO A 191 -21.17 10.18 -10.33
N VAL A 192 -20.80 9.69 -9.14
CA VAL A 192 -20.40 8.30 -8.89
C VAL A 192 -21.52 7.32 -9.25
N SER A 193 -22.77 7.73 -9.04
CA SER A 193 -23.96 6.93 -9.36
C SER A 193 -24.03 6.50 -10.84
N LYS A 194 -23.45 7.27 -11.77
CA LYS A 194 -23.44 6.94 -13.21
C LYS A 194 -22.65 5.66 -13.51
N PHE A 195 -21.67 5.30 -12.67
CA PHE A 195 -20.85 4.11 -12.89
C PHE A 195 -21.45 2.84 -12.29
N PHE A 196 -22.48 2.97 -11.45
CA PHE A 196 -23.08 1.84 -10.73
C PHE A 196 -24.62 1.85 -10.81
N PRO A 197 -25.20 1.80 -12.03
CA PRO A 197 -26.65 1.73 -12.19
C PRO A 197 -27.27 0.53 -11.46
N GLU A 198 -26.52 -0.57 -11.32
CA GLU A 198 -26.95 -1.75 -10.57
C GLU A 198 -27.19 -1.50 -9.07
N TYR A 199 -26.72 -0.37 -8.52
CA TYR A 199 -26.90 0.02 -7.13
C TYR A 199 -27.93 1.14 -6.96
N ALA A 200 -28.64 1.54 -8.01
CA ALA A 200 -29.57 2.67 -8.00
C ALA A 200 -30.62 2.61 -6.88
N ALA A 201 -31.16 1.41 -6.58
CA ALA A 201 -32.13 1.21 -5.51
C ALA A 201 -31.56 1.49 -4.10
N GLY A 202 -30.24 1.39 -3.92
CA GLY A 202 -29.55 1.67 -2.66
C GLY A 202 -29.06 3.12 -2.52
N PHE A 203 -29.28 3.98 -3.52
CA PHE A 203 -28.78 5.36 -3.50
C PHE A 203 -29.79 6.32 -2.90
N THR A 204 -29.42 6.94 -1.76
CA THR A 204 -30.12 8.13 -1.27
C THR A 204 -29.73 9.37 -2.10
N THR A 205 -30.42 10.48 -1.87
CA THR A 205 -30.08 11.79 -2.47
C THR A 205 -28.60 12.14 -2.30
N LYS A 206 -27.98 11.86 -1.15
CA LYS A 206 -26.56 12.16 -0.89
C LYS A 206 -25.62 11.28 -1.72
N GLN A 207 -25.91 9.98 -1.87
CA GLN A 207 -25.13 9.10 -2.76
C GLN A 207 -25.22 9.56 -4.21
N LYS A 208 -26.37 10.06 -4.66
CA LYS A 208 -26.53 10.60 -6.03
C LYS A 208 -25.73 11.89 -6.27
N GLN A 209 -25.45 12.66 -5.21
CA GLN A 209 -24.62 13.88 -5.26
C GLN A 209 -23.11 13.61 -5.11
N LEU A 210 -22.71 12.40 -4.76
CA LEU A 210 -21.31 12.01 -4.66
C LEU A 210 -20.65 12.08 -6.05
N LYS A 211 -19.52 12.79 -6.16
CA LYS A 211 -18.73 12.95 -7.38
C LYS A 211 -17.36 12.32 -7.22
N VAL A 212 -16.69 12.03 -8.34
CA VAL A 212 -15.34 11.45 -8.35
C VAL A 212 -14.35 12.28 -7.51
N LYS A 213 -14.35 13.61 -7.63
CA LYS A 213 -13.52 14.51 -6.81
C LYS A 213 -13.74 14.38 -5.30
N HIS A 214 -14.96 14.09 -4.87
CA HIS A 214 -15.27 13.91 -3.45
C HIS A 214 -14.63 12.65 -2.89
N LEU A 215 -14.49 11.59 -3.71
CA LEU A 215 -13.76 10.39 -3.35
C LEU A 215 -12.25 10.67 -3.25
N LEU A 216 -11.70 11.36 -4.25
CA LEU A 216 -10.27 11.69 -4.35
C LEU A 216 -9.79 12.59 -3.21
N ALA A 217 -10.57 13.60 -2.85
CA ALA A 217 -10.25 14.56 -1.80
C ALA A 217 -10.64 14.10 -0.38
N MET A 218 -11.10 12.85 -0.21
CA MET A 218 -11.62 12.34 1.08
C MET A 218 -12.74 13.21 1.67
N ARG A 219 -13.58 13.79 0.80
CA ARG A 219 -14.74 14.64 1.14
C ARG A 219 -16.06 13.97 0.80
N GLY A 220 -16.13 12.63 0.87
CA GLY A 220 -17.31 11.86 0.45
C GLY A 220 -18.49 11.86 1.42
N GLY A 221 -18.31 12.33 2.67
CA GLY A 221 -19.38 12.38 3.67
C GLY A 221 -19.77 11.02 4.28
N PHE A 222 -18.91 10.00 4.13
CA PHE A 222 -19.15 8.63 4.57
C PHE A 222 -19.28 8.53 6.10
N ALA A 223 -20.27 7.78 6.58
CA ALA A 223 -20.46 7.49 8.00
C ALA A 223 -19.58 6.33 8.48
N GLY A 224 -19.22 5.42 7.57
CA GLY A 224 -18.46 4.20 7.82
C GLY A 224 -17.12 4.36 8.54
N TRP A 225 -16.66 3.26 9.15
CA TRP A 225 -15.33 3.19 9.76
C TRP A 225 -14.25 2.91 8.70
N ASP A 226 -13.08 3.54 8.86
CA ASP A 226 -11.97 3.34 7.94
C ASP A 226 -11.33 1.96 8.16
N GLY A 227 -11.36 1.13 7.11
CA GLY A 227 -10.88 -0.24 7.19
C GLY A 227 -11.11 -0.99 5.89
N TYR A 228 -11.01 -2.32 5.98
CA TYR A 228 -11.16 -3.19 4.82
C TYR A 228 -12.61 -3.31 4.37
N GLN A 229 -12.90 -2.85 3.15
CA GLN A 229 -14.25 -2.77 2.61
C GLN A 229 -14.29 -2.98 1.09
N THR A 230 -15.34 -3.63 0.57
CA THR A 230 -15.58 -3.68 -0.88
C THR A 230 -16.11 -2.34 -1.38
N ALA A 231 -15.99 -2.07 -2.69
CA ALA A 231 -16.61 -0.89 -3.32
C ALA A 231 -18.13 -0.83 -3.07
N LYS A 232 -18.83 -1.96 -3.25
CA LYS A 232 -20.28 -2.07 -2.99
C LYS A 232 -20.64 -1.76 -1.53
N LYS A 233 -19.89 -2.32 -0.57
CA LYS A 233 -20.12 -2.05 0.86
C LYS A 233 -19.92 -0.56 1.16
N SER A 234 -18.82 0.00 0.67
CA SER A 234 -18.45 1.40 0.87
C SER A 234 -19.50 2.36 0.31
N LEU A 235 -20.03 2.08 -0.89
CA LEU A 235 -20.95 2.98 -1.59
C LEU A 235 -22.40 2.84 -1.10
N VAL A 236 -22.85 1.62 -0.81
CA VAL A 236 -24.27 1.33 -0.53
C VAL A 236 -24.55 1.10 0.96
N LYS A 237 -23.68 0.40 1.69
CA LYS A 237 -23.99 -0.08 3.05
C LYS A 237 -23.52 0.83 4.17
N GLU A 238 -22.40 1.53 3.98
CA GLU A 238 -21.79 2.34 5.06
C GLU A 238 -22.47 3.70 5.26
N GLY A 239 -23.32 4.11 4.32
CA GLY A 239 -24.07 5.35 4.36
C GLY A 239 -23.24 6.62 4.13
N ILE A 240 -23.89 7.64 3.58
CA ILE A 240 -23.35 9.00 3.44
C ILE A 240 -24.26 9.92 4.27
N ASN A 241 -23.77 10.36 5.43
CA ASN A 241 -24.57 11.14 6.37
C ASN A 241 -24.29 12.65 6.31
N LYS A 242 -23.12 13.05 5.84
CA LYS A 242 -22.77 14.45 5.55
C LYS A 242 -22.87 14.74 4.07
N GLN A 243 -23.05 16.01 3.71
CA GLN A 243 -23.10 16.38 2.30
C GLN A 243 -21.74 16.14 1.64
N PRO A 244 -21.68 15.44 0.50
CA PRO A 244 -20.44 15.29 -0.24
C PRO A 244 -19.83 16.66 -0.58
N GLY A 245 -18.52 16.77 -0.43
CA GLY A 245 -17.77 17.99 -0.69
C GLY A 245 -17.70 18.96 0.49
N THR A 246 -18.31 18.71 1.65
CA THR A 246 -18.34 19.70 2.76
C THR A 246 -17.43 19.38 3.95
N PHE A 247 -16.93 18.15 4.09
CA PHE A 247 -16.13 17.77 5.26
C PHE A 247 -15.07 16.73 4.92
N PHE A 248 -13.84 16.93 5.40
CA PHE A 248 -12.76 15.96 5.28
C PHE A 248 -12.92 14.82 6.28
N LYS A 249 -12.98 13.58 5.76
CA LYS A 249 -12.87 12.36 6.57
C LYS A 249 -12.10 11.33 5.77
N TYR A 250 -10.92 10.98 6.26
CA TYR A 250 -10.12 9.92 5.68
C TYR A 250 -10.90 8.59 5.64
N TYR A 251 -11.01 7.99 4.46
CA TYR A 251 -11.82 6.79 4.26
C TYR A 251 -11.33 5.94 3.07
N THR A 252 -10.79 4.76 3.37
CA THR A 252 -10.22 3.80 2.42
C THR A 252 -11.24 3.29 1.41
N GLY A 253 -12.51 3.18 1.80
CA GLY A 253 -13.59 2.78 0.90
C GLY A 253 -13.76 3.72 -0.30
N ALA A 254 -13.41 5.01 -0.17
CA ALA A 254 -13.47 5.96 -1.28
C ALA A 254 -12.54 5.54 -2.44
N SER A 255 -11.32 5.12 -2.13
CA SER A 255 -10.35 4.65 -3.12
C SER A 255 -10.73 3.28 -3.70
N ASN A 256 -11.41 2.42 -2.94
CA ASN A 256 -11.95 1.16 -3.47
C ASN A 256 -13.07 1.41 -4.49
N ILE A 257 -13.91 2.44 -4.27
CA ILE A 257 -14.91 2.88 -5.26
C ILE A 257 -14.20 3.41 -6.51
N LEU A 258 -13.14 4.23 -6.37
CA LEU A 258 -12.36 4.72 -7.53
C LEU A 258 -11.76 3.59 -8.37
N SER A 259 -11.17 2.56 -7.72
CA SER A 259 -10.68 1.37 -8.43
C SER A 259 -11.79 0.65 -9.21
N ALA A 260 -12.98 0.52 -8.62
CA ALA A 260 -14.12 -0.07 -9.32
C ALA A 260 -14.61 0.79 -10.50
N ILE A 261 -14.58 2.12 -10.37
CA ILE A 261 -14.89 3.05 -11.48
C ILE A 261 -13.88 2.88 -12.62
N VAL A 262 -12.58 2.86 -12.33
CA VAL A 262 -11.53 2.61 -13.34
C VAL A 262 -11.78 1.28 -14.03
N THR A 263 -12.06 0.22 -13.27
CA THR A 263 -12.33 -1.11 -13.85
C THR A 263 -13.52 -1.07 -14.82
N LYS A 264 -14.65 -0.49 -14.40
CA LYS A 264 -15.87 -0.45 -15.21
C LYS A 264 -15.72 0.40 -16.47
N THR A 265 -15.10 1.56 -16.36
CA THR A 265 -15.00 2.54 -17.46
C THR A 265 -13.97 2.14 -18.51
N THR A 266 -12.92 1.43 -18.10
CA THR A 266 -11.85 0.98 -19.00
C THR A 266 -12.09 -0.42 -19.56
N GLN A 267 -13.04 -1.17 -18.98
CA GLN A 267 -13.29 -2.60 -19.26
C GLN A 267 -12.05 -3.49 -19.05
N GLN A 268 -11.09 -3.01 -18.26
CA GLN A 268 -9.88 -3.73 -17.86
C GLN A 268 -9.88 -3.81 -16.35
N SER A 269 -9.24 -4.83 -15.76
CA SER A 269 -9.01 -4.79 -14.31
C SER A 269 -8.12 -3.60 -13.97
N THR A 270 -8.28 -2.98 -12.78
CA THR A 270 -7.42 -1.86 -12.36
C THR A 270 -5.93 -2.19 -12.47
N LYS A 271 -5.53 -3.43 -12.14
CA LYS A 271 -4.14 -3.87 -12.28
C LYS A 271 -3.69 -3.94 -13.74
N ALA A 272 -4.53 -4.44 -14.66
CA ALA A 272 -4.21 -4.48 -16.09
C ALA A 272 -4.13 -3.07 -16.69
N PHE A 273 -5.06 -2.19 -16.33
CA PHE A 273 -5.03 -0.78 -16.74
C PHE A 273 -3.78 -0.07 -16.20
N ALA A 274 -3.42 -0.32 -14.93
CA ALA A 274 -2.21 0.19 -14.33
C ALA A 274 -0.95 -0.33 -15.00
N GLN A 275 -0.89 -1.63 -15.30
CA GLN A 275 0.23 -2.24 -16.00
C GLN A 275 0.51 -1.51 -17.30
N LYS A 276 -0.49 -1.37 -18.16
CA LYS A 276 -0.37 -0.77 -19.49
C LYS A 276 -0.07 0.72 -19.48
N HIS A 277 -0.74 1.48 -18.60
CA HIS A 277 -0.76 2.94 -18.72
C HIS A 277 0.07 3.68 -17.66
N LEU A 278 0.54 2.98 -16.63
CA LEU A 278 1.33 3.59 -15.56
C LEU A 278 2.59 2.79 -15.23
N PHE A 279 2.51 1.48 -15.05
CA PHE A 279 3.66 0.69 -14.58
C PHE A 279 4.67 0.42 -15.69
N GLU A 280 4.25 -0.03 -16.87
CA GLU A 280 5.14 -0.24 -18.02
C GLU A 280 5.90 1.03 -18.40
N PRO A 281 5.27 2.21 -18.54
CA PRO A 281 6.00 3.44 -18.85
C PRO A 281 6.98 3.88 -17.75
N LEU A 282 6.72 3.53 -16.49
CA LEU A 282 7.60 3.87 -15.37
C LEU A 282 8.69 2.81 -15.14
N GLY A 283 8.62 1.65 -15.80
CA GLY A 283 9.50 0.50 -15.54
C GLY A 283 9.20 -0.21 -14.23
N ILE A 284 7.94 -0.17 -13.77
CA ILE A 284 7.50 -0.78 -12.51
C ILE A 284 6.95 -2.19 -12.77
N GLN A 285 7.33 -3.15 -11.93
CA GLN A 285 6.61 -4.43 -11.81
C GLN A 285 5.93 -4.51 -10.45
N ASN A 286 4.60 -4.40 -10.45
CA ASN A 286 3.85 -4.60 -9.23
C ASN A 286 3.87 -6.08 -8.81
N ALA A 287 4.62 -6.39 -7.75
CA ALA A 287 4.85 -7.76 -7.28
C ALA A 287 3.54 -8.46 -6.90
N PHE A 288 2.66 -7.72 -6.22
CA PHE A 288 1.38 -8.21 -5.74
C PHE A 288 0.41 -7.04 -5.60
N TRP A 289 -0.85 -7.28 -5.92
CA TRP A 289 -1.95 -6.36 -5.59
C TRP A 289 -3.18 -7.19 -5.34
N ARG A 290 -3.80 -7.04 -4.17
CA ARG A 290 -4.96 -7.84 -3.81
C ARG A 290 -6.18 -7.52 -4.67
N ASN A 291 -6.81 -8.56 -5.21
CA ASN A 291 -8.17 -8.51 -5.72
C ASN A 291 -9.20 -8.80 -4.60
N GLN A 292 -10.26 -7.99 -4.55
CA GLN A 292 -11.38 -8.17 -3.63
C GLN A 292 -12.71 -7.96 -4.37
N ALA A 293 -13.52 -9.02 -4.40
CA ALA A 293 -14.88 -8.99 -4.97
C ALA A 293 -14.91 -8.45 -6.42
N GLY A 294 -13.94 -8.87 -7.23
CA GLY A 294 -13.84 -8.52 -8.65
C GLY A 294 -13.06 -7.24 -8.95
N TYR A 295 -12.62 -6.49 -7.93
CA TYR A 295 -11.87 -5.25 -8.08
C TYR A 295 -10.58 -5.30 -7.28
N TYR A 296 -9.48 -4.79 -7.84
CA TYR A 296 -8.25 -4.61 -7.06
C TYR A 296 -8.44 -3.54 -5.98
N CYS A 297 -7.86 -3.74 -4.80
CA CYS A 297 -8.00 -2.84 -3.66
C CYS A 297 -7.39 -1.46 -3.96
N GLY A 298 -8.20 -0.44 -4.29
CA GLY A 298 -7.69 0.90 -4.55
C GLY A 298 -7.15 1.62 -3.29
N GLY A 299 -7.53 1.13 -2.12
CA GLY A 299 -7.17 1.71 -0.83
C GLY A 299 -5.89 1.19 -0.19
N GLY A 300 -5.32 0.09 -0.69
CA GLY A 300 -4.15 -0.57 -0.11
C GLY A 300 -3.82 -1.92 -0.73
N GLU A 301 -2.97 -2.69 -0.03
CA GLU A 301 -2.64 -4.08 -0.38
C GLU A 301 -1.95 -4.24 -1.75
N SER A 302 -1.10 -3.29 -2.12
CA SER A 302 -0.22 -3.36 -3.29
C SER A 302 1.25 -3.29 -2.89
N TYR A 303 2.10 -3.97 -3.65
CA TYR A 303 3.51 -4.16 -3.34
C TYR A 303 4.42 -3.50 -4.37
N TYR A 304 5.41 -2.76 -3.86
CA TYR A 304 6.38 -2.00 -4.65
C TYR A 304 7.76 -2.02 -3.98
N THR A 305 8.82 -2.01 -4.77
CA THR A 305 10.18 -1.72 -4.29
C THR A 305 10.32 -0.22 -3.96
N PRO A 306 11.36 0.21 -3.21
CA PRO A 306 11.55 1.64 -2.97
C PRO A 306 11.72 2.45 -4.25
N ARG A 307 12.41 1.85 -5.24
CA ARG A 307 12.65 2.46 -6.55
C ARG A 307 11.36 2.59 -7.37
N ASP A 308 10.45 1.61 -7.30
CA ASP A 308 9.13 1.74 -7.93
C ASP A 308 8.33 2.92 -7.38
N LEU A 309 8.30 3.09 -6.05
CA LEU A 309 7.64 4.25 -5.43
C LEU A 309 8.33 5.56 -5.80
N ALA A 310 9.66 5.56 -5.87
CA ALA A 310 10.40 6.75 -6.26
C ALA A 310 10.10 7.15 -7.72
N ARG A 311 9.87 6.21 -8.65
CA ARG A 311 9.41 6.52 -10.02
C ARG A 311 8.03 7.19 -10.02
N ILE A 312 7.12 6.75 -9.15
CA ILE A 312 5.82 7.43 -8.97
C ILE A 312 6.04 8.84 -8.40
N GLY A 313 6.98 9.02 -7.47
CA GLY A 313 7.36 10.33 -6.96
C GLY A 313 7.91 11.27 -8.04
N GLN A 314 8.85 10.77 -8.84
CA GLN A 314 9.48 11.49 -9.95
C GLN A 314 8.45 11.92 -10.98
N LEU A 315 7.50 11.03 -11.31
CA LEU A 315 6.38 11.36 -12.18
C LEU A 315 5.61 12.60 -11.69
N TYR A 316 5.31 12.69 -10.39
CA TYR A 316 4.58 13.85 -9.84
C TYR A 316 5.46 15.09 -9.71
N LEU A 317 6.73 14.95 -9.33
CA LEU A 317 7.67 16.08 -9.28
C LEU A 317 7.85 16.72 -10.66
N HIS A 318 7.84 15.93 -11.72
CA HIS A 318 8.03 16.38 -13.10
C HIS A 318 6.70 16.67 -13.82
N GLY A 319 5.65 17.04 -13.10
CA GLY A 319 4.39 17.46 -13.71
C GLY A 319 3.72 16.37 -14.55
N GLY A 320 3.95 15.10 -14.23
CA GLY A 320 3.37 13.94 -14.91
C GLY A 320 4.12 13.49 -16.16
N LYS A 321 5.30 14.06 -16.41
CA LYS A 321 6.18 13.72 -17.52
C LYS A 321 7.36 12.89 -17.06
N LEU A 322 7.74 11.92 -17.87
CA LEU A 322 8.88 11.06 -17.59
C LEU A 322 9.51 10.60 -18.92
N ASP A 323 10.84 10.66 -19.05
CA ASP A 323 11.59 10.29 -20.26
C ASP A 323 10.98 10.88 -21.55
N ASN A 324 10.68 12.19 -21.51
CA ASN A 324 9.98 12.95 -22.58
C ASN A 324 8.53 12.58 -22.89
N ARG A 325 7.94 11.64 -22.15
CA ARG A 325 6.55 11.20 -22.34
C ARG A 325 5.64 11.72 -21.23
N GLN A 326 4.51 12.32 -21.61
CA GLN A 326 3.44 12.63 -20.65
C GLN A 326 2.69 11.34 -20.31
N ILE A 327 2.70 10.94 -19.04
CA ILE A 327 2.00 9.74 -18.56
C ILE A 327 0.69 10.11 -17.87
N VAL A 328 0.73 11.13 -17.01
CA VAL A 328 -0.42 11.70 -16.30
C VAL A 328 -0.45 13.18 -16.67
N SER A 329 -1.58 13.78 -17.05
CA SER A 329 -1.58 15.21 -17.43
C SER A 329 -1.04 16.13 -16.32
N ALA A 330 -0.35 17.20 -16.70
CA ALA A 330 0.14 18.22 -15.76
C ALA A 330 -1.00 18.84 -14.95
N ASP A 331 -2.17 19.01 -15.57
CA ASP A 331 -3.39 19.45 -14.88
C ASP A 331 -3.83 18.46 -13.80
N TRP A 332 -3.76 17.15 -14.06
CA TRP A 332 -4.09 16.15 -13.05
C TRP A 332 -3.08 16.13 -11.90
N VAL A 333 -1.78 16.30 -12.17
CA VAL A 333 -0.75 16.44 -11.14
C VAL A 333 -1.02 17.67 -10.28
N LYS A 334 -1.28 18.83 -10.89
CA LYS A 334 -1.63 20.07 -10.19
C LYS A 334 -2.87 19.89 -9.31
N LYS A 335 -3.95 19.31 -9.84
CA LYS A 335 -5.15 18.98 -9.05
C LYS A 335 -4.81 18.05 -7.89
N SER A 336 -4.00 17.03 -8.13
CA SER A 336 -3.65 16.05 -7.10
C SER A 336 -2.90 16.65 -5.92
N LEU A 337 -2.12 17.70 -6.15
CA LEU A 337 -1.33 18.39 -5.14
C LEU A 337 -2.01 19.67 -4.60
N THR A 338 -3.23 19.98 -5.05
CA THR A 338 -4.02 21.13 -4.56
C THR A 338 -4.71 20.77 -3.24
N ASN A 339 -4.68 21.68 -2.26
CA ASN A 339 -5.42 21.47 -1.01
C ASN A 339 -6.93 21.64 -1.23
N TYR A 340 -7.70 20.57 -1.02
CA TYR A 340 -9.15 20.61 -1.09
C TYR A 340 -9.82 20.59 0.27
N THR A 341 -9.08 20.71 1.36
CA THR A 341 -9.60 20.57 2.73
C THR A 341 -9.42 21.86 3.52
N ASP A 342 -10.44 22.23 4.27
CA ASP A 342 -10.35 23.27 5.28
C ASP A 342 -9.57 22.74 6.50
N SER A 343 -9.19 23.63 7.41
CA SER A 343 -8.58 23.24 8.68
C SER A 343 -9.40 22.15 9.37
N SER A 344 -8.80 20.97 9.48
CA SER A 344 -9.44 19.78 10.03
C SER A 344 -8.83 19.49 11.40
N LYS A 345 -9.68 19.25 12.40
CA LYS A 345 -9.24 18.77 13.72
C LYS A 345 -8.51 17.41 13.70
N PHE A 346 -8.57 16.72 12.56
CA PHE A 346 -7.86 15.44 12.36
C PHE A 346 -6.42 15.62 11.89
N PHE A 347 -6.04 16.83 11.50
CA PHE A 347 -4.68 17.14 11.14
C PHE A 347 -3.80 17.24 12.39
N ARG A 348 -2.58 16.72 12.27
CA ARG A 348 -1.66 16.54 13.41
C ARG A 348 -0.36 17.28 13.18
N LYS A 349 0.17 17.84 14.27
CA LYS A 349 1.59 18.19 14.39
C LYS A 349 2.39 16.93 14.73
N LEU A 350 3.44 16.65 13.96
CA LEU A 350 4.18 15.39 13.96
C LEU A 350 5.67 15.64 14.16
N GLY A 351 6.01 16.44 15.18
CA GLY A 351 7.35 17.00 15.36
C GLY A 351 7.41 18.37 14.72
N ASP A 352 8.38 18.56 13.82
CA ASP A 352 8.63 19.83 13.13
C ASP A 352 7.77 20.04 11.87
N TYR A 353 6.97 19.05 11.48
CA TYR A 353 6.01 19.18 10.38
C TYR A 353 4.57 18.97 10.84
N THR A 354 3.65 19.68 10.18
CA THR A 354 2.20 19.66 10.46
C THR A 354 1.44 19.21 9.22
N GLU A 355 0.42 18.35 9.40
CA GLU A 355 -0.55 18.09 8.34
C GLU A 355 -1.40 19.37 8.14
N ILE A 356 -1.44 19.92 6.94
CA ILE A 356 -2.19 21.16 6.65
C ILE A 356 -3.29 20.96 5.61
N GLY A 357 -3.30 19.83 4.92
CA GLY A 357 -4.30 19.60 3.90
C GLY A 357 -4.26 18.22 3.26
N TYR A 358 -5.23 18.01 2.36
CA TYR A 358 -5.34 16.81 1.55
C TYR A 358 -5.77 17.15 0.12
N GLY A 359 -5.01 16.66 -0.86
CA GLY A 359 -5.31 16.75 -2.28
C GLY A 359 -6.01 15.50 -2.83
N TYR A 360 -5.81 15.16 -4.11
CA TYR A 360 -6.36 13.90 -4.65
C TYR A 360 -5.49 12.70 -4.24
N ASN A 361 -5.83 12.13 -3.08
CA ASN A 361 -5.09 11.07 -2.40
C ASN A 361 -3.63 11.41 -2.06
N TRP A 362 -3.36 12.68 -1.75
CA TRP A 362 -2.06 13.17 -1.27
C TRP A 362 -2.23 13.96 0.03
N TRP A 363 -1.42 13.67 1.04
CA TRP A 363 -1.31 14.56 2.19
C TRP A 363 -0.43 15.76 1.84
N ILE A 364 -0.77 16.91 2.41
CA ILE A 364 0.01 18.13 2.30
C ILE A 364 0.51 18.47 3.71
N LEU A 365 1.81 18.63 3.83
CA LEU A 365 2.47 19.00 5.07
C LEU A 365 3.11 20.37 4.93
N ASP A 366 3.16 21.08 6.04
CA ASP A 366 4.04 22.21 6.26
C ASP A 366 5.22 21.75 7.13
N TYR A 367 6.44 21.96 6.66
CA TYR A 367 7.68 21.78 7.41
C TYR A 367 8.43 23.12 7.41
N LYS A 368 8.26 23.91 8.49
CA LYS A 368 8.93 25.21 8.65
C LYS A 368 8.78 26.10 7.39
N ASP A 369 7.54 26.30 6.95
CA ASP A 369 7.15 27.07 5.77
C ASP A 369 7.49 26.43 4.40
N HIS A 370 8.04 25.21 4.39
CA HIS A 370 8.24 24.42 3.18
C HIS A 370 7.11 23.40 2.98
N ILE A 371 6.52 23.40 1.78
CA ILE A 371 5.44 22.47 1.44
C ILE A 371 6.01 21.09 1.06
N ILE A 372 5.49 20.04 1.70
CA ILE A 372 5.82 18.65 1.38
C ILE A 372 4.55 17.90 1.02
N TYR A 373 4.55 17.24 -0.13
CA TYR A 373 3.48 16.32 -0.50
C TYR A 373 3.83 14.89 -0.12
N THR A 374 2.91 14.14 0.48
CA THR A 374 3.23 12.77 0.87
C THR A 374 2.08 11.77 0.73
N ALA A 375 2.42 10.59 0.23
CA ALA A 375 1.58 9.40 0.35
C ALA A 375 2.04 8.62 1.60
N ARG A 376 1.08 8.27 2.47
CA ARG A 376 1.37 7.61 3.75
C ARG A 376 0.63 6.29 3.87
N GLY A 377 1.38 5.21 4.09
CA GLY A 377 0.90 3.87 4.35
C GLY A 377 0.89 3.54 5.85
N LYS A 378 0.02 2.60 6.23
CA LYS A 378 0.01 2.01 7.58
C LYS A 378 1.41 1.49 7.91
N GLY A 379 1.83 1.70 9.15
CA GLY A 379 3.10 1.20 9.64
C GLY A 379 4.34 2.00 9.21
N GLY A 380 4.16 3.13 8.52
CA GLY A 380 5.25 4.06 8.23
C GLY A 380 5.88 3.91 6.83
N GLN A 381 5.08 3.47 5.86
CA GLN A 381 5.46 3.53 4.44
C GLN A 381 5.25 4.96 3.97
N TYR A 382 6.30 5.61 3.48
CA TYR A 382 6.23 6.99 3.02
C TYR A 382 6.79 7.13 1.62
N LEU A 383 6.08 7.89 0.79
CA LEU A 383 6.60 8.57 -0.38
C LEU A 383 6.41 10.06 -0.11
N MET A 384 7.48 10.84 -0.10
CA MET A 384 7.45 12.28 0.15
C MET A 384 8.09 13.00 -1.03
N LEU A 385 7.45 14.07 -1.48
CA LEU A 385 7.92 14.97 -2.52
C LEU A 385 8.27 16.30 -1.85
N LEU A 386 9.48 16.77 -2.08
CA LEU A 386 10.01 18.03 -1.60
C LEU A 386 10.29 18.90 -2.84
N PRO A 387 9.29 19.62 -3.38
CA PRO A 387 9.40 20.30 -4.67
C PRO A 387 10.53 21.32 -4.71
N GLU A 388 10.67 22.14 -3.67
CA GLU A 388 11.72 23.17 -3.56
C GLU A 388 13.14 22.60 -3.59
N LYS A 389 13.28 21.33 -3.23
CA LYS A 389 14.56 20.61 -3.22
C LYS A 389 14.74 19.68 -4.40
N ASN A 390 13.75 19.64 -5.29
CA ASN A 390 13.68 18.65 -6.37
C ASN A 390 13.97 17.22 -5.86
N ALA A 391 13.41 16.88 -4.69
CA ALA A 391 13.78 15.67 -3.95
C ALA A 391 12.59 14.77 -3.64
N ILE A 392 12.88 13.46 -3.60
CA ILE A 392 11.94 12.38 -3.29
C ILE A 392 12.52 11.58 -2.14
N VAL A 393 11.73 11.36 -1.10
CA VAL A 393 12.09 10.48 0.01
C VAL A 393 11.13 9.29 0.05
N VAL A 394 11.67 8.09 0.00
CA VAL A 394 10.94 6.84 0.20
C VAL A 394 11.43 6.15 1.47
N VAL A 395 10.49 5.83 2.35
CA VAL A 395 10.77 5.11 3.61
C VAL A 395 9.90 3.87 3.67
N PHE A 396 10.53 2.72 3.87
CA PHE A 396 9.84 1.48 4.18
C PHE A 396 10.15 1.00 5.58
N GLN A 397 9.09 0.53 6.22
CA GLN A 397 9.14 0.06 7.59
C GLN A 397 8.41 -1.26 7.77
N GLU A 398 8.80 -1.99 8.80
CA GLU A 398 8.07 -3.14 9.26
C GLU A 398 6.77 -2.73 9.93
N TRP A 399 5.66 -2.98 9.25
CA TRP A 399 4.37 -2.46 9.67
C TRP A 399 3.79 -3.20 10.89
N ASN A 400 4.18 -4.46 11.09
CA ASN A 400 3.64 -5.35 12.13
C ASN A 400 4.33 -5.21 13.50
N LEU A 401 5.46 -4.52 13.58
CA LEU A 401 6.11 -4.20 14.85
C LEU A 401 5.39 -3.03 15.55
N GLN A 402 5.72 -2.77 16.81
CA GLN A 402 5.19 -1.61 17.56
C GLN A 402 5.85 -0.31 17.06
N LYS A 403 5.04 0.75 16.88
CA LYS A 403 5.53 2.04 16.35
C LYS A 403 5.97 2.96 17.50
N GLN A 404 7.17 3.51 17.41
CA GLN A 404 7.69 4.52 18.33
C GLN A 404 7.48 5.91 17.74
N PHE A 405 6.23 6.38 17.74
CA PHE A 405 5.80 7.59 17.02
C PHE A 405 6.73 8.81 17.18
N LYS A 406 7.05 9.21 18.42
CA LYS A 406 7.90 10.39 18.68
C LYS A 406 9.30 10.22 18.11
N LYS A 407 9.91 9.04 18.31
CA LYS A 407 11.27 8.74 17.84
C LYS A 407 11.35 8.69 16.32
N GLU A 408 10.43 7.97 15.69
CA GLU A 408 10.44 7.78 14.23
C GLU A 408 10.12 9.09 13.48
N ASN A 409 9.17 9.89 13.98
CA ASN A 409 8.93 11.21 13.42
C ASN A 409 10.12 12.15 13.67
N GLY A 410 10.81 12.04 14.81
CA GLY A 410 12.05 12.77 15.07
C GLY A 410 13.15 12.45 14.06
N LEU A 411 13.34 11.18 13.70
CA LEU A 411 14.30 10.79 12.65
C LEU A 411 13.90 11.34 11.27
N LEU A 412 12.60 11.43 10.97
CA LEU A 412 12.15 12.12 9.75
C LEU A 412 12.40 13.62 9.81
N CYS A 413 12.21 14.27 10.97
CA CYS A 413 12.53 15.69 11.14
C CYS A 413 14.04 15.95 10.97
N ASP A 414 14.89 15.07 11.52
CA ASP A 414 16.34 15.12 11.31
C ASP A 414 16.68 15.02 9.82
N LEU A 415 16.06 14.08 9.08
CA LEU A 415 16.26 13.96 7.63
C LEU A 415 15.86 15.23 6.87
N LEU A 416 14.68 15.77 7.18
CA LEU A 416 14.20 17.00 6.56
C LEU A 416 15.13 18.18 6.89
N ALA A 417 15.61 18.27 8.13
CA ALA A 417 16.55 19.31 8.54
C ALA A 417 17.86 19.25 7.75
N ILE A 418 18.36 18.05 7.46
CA ILE A 418 19.57 17.86 6.65
C ILE A 418 19.30 18.30 5.20
N ILE A 419 18.20 17.85 4.59
CA ILE A 419 17.86 18.17 3.19
C ILE A 419 17.60 19.68 3.01
N TYR A 420 16.86 20.30 3.95
CA TYR A 420 16.52 21.72 3.87
C TYR A 420 17.67 22.63 4.37
N GLY A 421 18.48 22.19 5.33
CA GLY A 421 19.59 22.98 5.89
C GLY A 421 20.75 23.27 4.93
N ASN A 422 20.82 22.56 3.79
CA ASN A 422 21.82 22.76 2.75
C ASN A 422 21.66 24.07 1.93
N ASP A 423 20.68 24.93 2.23
CA ASP A 423 20.49 26.18 1.48
C ASP A 423 21.59 27.22 1.71
N GLN A 424 22.23 27.23 2.88
CA GLN A 424 23.25 28.24 3.19
C GLN A 424 24.56 28.02 2.40
N GLU A 425 24.88 26.79 2.00
CA GLU A 425 26.07 26.50 1.19
C GLU A 425 25.80 26.58 -0.31
N ARG A 426 24.59 26.24 -0.78
CA ARG A 426 24.22 26.35 -2.22
C ARG A 426 24.24 27.79 -2.75
N LEU A 427 23.83 28.76 -1.93
CA LEU A 427 23.88 30.20 -2.27
C LEU A 427 25.30 30.76 -2.26
N ALA A 428 26.27 30.07 -1.65
CA ALA A 428 27.68 30.47 -1.65
C ALA A 428 28.47 29.89 -2.83
N LEU A 429 27.89 28.93 -3.57
CA LEU A 429 28.50 28.23 -4.70
C LEU A 429 27.92 28.63 -6.07
N GLN A 430 26.93 29.54 -6.09
CA GLN A 430 26.40 30.22 -7.28
C GLN A 430 26.87 31.68 -7.27
#